data_AF-A0A7M7T0D6-F1
#
_entry.id   AF-A0A7M7T0D6-F1
#
_cell.length_a   1.000
_cell.length_b   1.000
_cell.length_c   1.000
_cell.angle_alpha   90.00
_cell.angle_beta   90.00
_cell.angle_gamma   90.00
#
_symmetry.space_group_name_H-M   'P 1'
#
loop_
_entity.id
_entity.type
_entity.pdbx_description
1 polymer ?
#
loop_
_entity_poly.entity_id
_entity_poly.type
_entity_poly.pdbx_seq_one_letter_code
_entity_poly.pdbx_strand_id
1 'polypeptide(L)'
;MMAVLQSVITVYFSMYARKKTAATTTRTATSFREELSRLLGSKILLNSRDVAANAHDGIYAMAFGLNTSLAMMGNSILLDYTYDDRNTTRIFYKHILDSEFYGVSGPVGFQEDGDRTGVFIIEQIRDGTRVVIGTLAQGQLIQWLLPTEKIWERNNGRPPFDEDRTHEILVKRSISKVTVITVGVLAAFGISLAVFFLTFNIRNRKKRYIKMSSPNLNNLIICGICIAYICVVLLGLDLQNYVTLLSTFLGISRCRAQT
;
A
#
# COMPACT_ATOMS: atom_id res chain seq x y z
N MET A 1 15.29 10.84 -13.30
CA MET A 1 15.46 10.77 -11.83
C MET A 1 14.30 11.43 -11.05
N MET A 2 13.78 12.60 -11.47
CA MET A 2 12.66 13.27 -10.75
C MET A 2 11.36 12.44 -10.65
N ALA A 3 11.07 11.55 -11.59
CA ALA A 3 9.85 10.74 -11.58
C ALA A 3 9.73 9.78 -10.36
N VAL A 4 10.87 9.40 -9.76
CA VAL A 4 10.91 8.43 -8.65
C VAL A 4 10.47 9.04 -7.31
N LEU A 5 10.66 10.35 -7.15
CA LEU A 5 10.35 11.04 -5.89
C LEU A 5 8.97 11.70 -5.86
N GLN A 6 8.20 11.63 -6.96
CA GLN A 6 6.86 12.19 -7.00
C GLN A 6 5.95 11.53 -5.96
N SER A 7 5.12 12.32 -5.30
CA SER A 7 4.14 11.90 -4.28
C SER A 7 4.72 11.36 -2.97
N VAL A 8 6.05 11.41 -2.79
CA VAL A 8 6.69 11.11 -1.49
C VAL A 8 6.21 12.11 -0.45
N ILE A 9 5.79 11.60 0.70
CA ILE A 9 5.37 12.39 1.85
C ILE A 9 6.53 12.49 2.84
N THR A 10 6.80 13.71 3.31
CA THR A 10 7.82 13.98 4.34
C THR A 10 7.20 14.77 5.48
N VAL A 11 7.59 14.44 6.71
CA VAL A 11 7.13 15.11 7.93
C VAL A 11 8.33 15.69 8.66
N TYR A 12 8.24 16.93 9.10
CA TYR A 12 9.30 17.60 9.86
C TYR A 12 8.74 18.74 10.72
N PHE A 13 9.54 19.22 11.66
CA PHE A 13 9.16 20.30 12.56
C PHE A 13 9.17 21.67 11.86
N SER A 14 8.13 22.49 12.06
CA SER A 14 8.07 23.84 11.51
C SER A 14 9.07 24.76 12.18
N MET A 15 10.03 25.29 11.41
CA MET A 15 11.02 26.24 11.93
C MET A 15 10.51 27.69 11.96
N TYR A 16 9.45 28.00 11.21
CA TYR A 16 8.90 29.35 11.07
C TYR A 16 7.38 29.35 11.23
N ALA A 17 6.84 30.40 11.85
CA ALA A 17 5.39 30.57 11.92
C ALA A 17 4.82 30.81 10.52
N ARG A 18 3.71 30.14 10.20
CA ARG A 18 3.01 30.29 8.91
C ARG A 18 1.84 31.27 8.95
N LYS A 19 1.24 31.51 10.12
CA LYS A 19 0.22 32.54 10.28
C LYS A 19 0.89 33.92 10.20
N LYS A 20 0.24 34.86 9.51
CA LYS A 20 0.65 36.29 9.47
C LYS A 20 0.30 37.06 10.75
N THR A 21 0.09 36.36 11.87
CA THR A 21 -0.14 36.98 13.17
C THR A 21 1.18 37.55 13.70
N ALA A 22 1.11 38.72 14.33
CA ALA A 22 2.24 39.26 15.07
C ALA A 22 2.59 38.26 16.18
N ALA A 23 3.88 37.90 16.28
CA ALA A 23 4.37 37.18 17.45
C ALA A 23 4.29 38.10 18.67
N THR A 24 4.17 37.51 19.85
CA THR A 24 4.28 38.22 21.14
C THR A 24 5.60 38.99 21.23
N THR A 25 6.61 38.57 20.45
CA THR A 25 7.90 39.22 20.27
C THR A 25 7.85 40.48 19.37
N THR A 26 6.67 41.06 19.12
CA THR A 26 6.40 42.30 18.33
C THR A 26 6.67 42.24 16.83
N ARG A 27 7.18 41.11 16.30
CA ARG A 27 7.51 40.94 14.88
C ARG A 27 6.75 39.78 14.26
N THR A 28 6.58 39.78 12.95
CA THR A 28 6.06 38.61 12.21
C THR A 28 7.23 37.72 11.74
N ALA A 29 6.99 36.44 11.53
CA ALA A 29 7.99 35.52 10.98
C ALA A 29 8.55 35.98 9.61
N THR A 30 7.71 36.66 8.81
CA THR A 30 8.14 37.19 7.50
C THR A 30 9.10 38.37 7.69
N SER A 31 8.73 39.34 8.54
CA SER A 31 9.58 40.50 8.85
C SER A 31 10.91 40.08 9.46
N PHE A 32 10.90 39.14 10.41
CA PHE A 32 12.13 38.59 11.00
C PHE A 32 13.06 37.99 9.93
N ARG A 33 12.51 37.19 9.01
CA ARG A 33 13.29 36.57 7.94
C ARG A 33 13.86 37.59 6.95
N GLU A 34 13.11 38.62 6.60
CA GLU A 34 13.56 39.69 5.70
C GLU A 34 14.71 40.48 6.30
N GLU A 35 14.60 40.84 7.59
CA GLU A 35 15.67 41.52 8.33
C GLU A 35 16.92 40.65 8.43
N LEU A 36 16.77 39.37 8.80
CA LEU A 36 17.90 38.45 8.91
C LEU A 36 18.56 38.22 7.54
N SER A 37 17.78 38.13 6.47
CA SER A 37 18.32 38.05 5.10
C SER A 37 19.09 39.31 4.71
N ARG A 38 18.63 40.49 5.14
CA ARG A 38 19.33 41.77 4.92
C ARG A 38 20.66 41.82 5.68
N LEU A 39 20.69 41.35 6.92
CA LEU A 39 21.90 41.32 7.75
C LEU A 39 22.94 40.33 7.25
N LEU A 40 22.51 39.17 6.77
CA LEU A 40 23.40 38.10 6.28
C LEU A 40 23.80 38.26 4.81
N GLY A 41 23.21 39.21 4.08
CA GLY A 41 23.44 39.38 2.64
C GLY A 41 23.01 38.16 1.80
N SER A 42 22.16 37.29 2.33
CA SER A 42 21.74 36.03 1.68
C SER A 42 20.27 35.73 1.95
N LYS A 43 19.62 35.07 0.99
CA LYS A 43 18.20 34.73 1.10
C LYS A 43 18.02 33.49 1.98
N ILE A 44 17.27 33.65 3.06
CA ILE A 44 16.89 32.52 3.91
C ILE A 44 15.81 31.68 3.24
N LEU A 45 16.09 30.38 3.08
CA LEU A 45 15.18 29.42 2.49
C LEU A 45 14.25 28.83 3.55
N LEU A 46 12.97 28.69 3.22
CA LEU A 46 11.94 27.99 4.02
C LEU A 46 12.07 26.46 3.95
N ASN A 47 13.29 25.93 3.84
CA ASN A 47 13.54 24.50 3.66
C ASN A 47 13.67 23.73 5.00
N SER A 48 13.24 24.35 6.11
CA SER A 48 13.20 23.78 7.45
C SER A 48 14.54 23.36 8.04
N ARG A 49 15.65 23.80 7.44
CA ARG A 49 17.01 23.63 7.99
C ARG A 49 17.49 24.82 8.79
N ASP A 50 16.84 25.97 8.61
CA ASP A 50 17.21 27.17 9.32
C ASP A 50 16.60 27.17 10.72
N VAL A 51 17.46 27.27 11.73
CA VAL A 51 17.14 27.24 13.15
C VAL A 51 17.13 28.62 13.79
N ALA A 52 17.38 29.69 13.03
CA ALA A 52 17.51 31.05 13.56
C ALA A 52 16.26 31.51 14.32
N ALA A 53 15.07 31.19 13.83
CA ALA A 53 13.82 31.49 14.50
C ALA A 53 13.66 30.74 15.84
N ASN A 54 14.16 29.50 15.94
CA ASN A 54 14.16 28.76 17.19
C ASN A 54 15.15 29.34 18.20
N ALA A 55 16.34 29.74 17.74
CA ALA A 55 17.33 30.39 18.60
C ALA A 55 16.83 31.74 19.12
N HIS A 56 16.21 32.53 18.24
CA HIS A 56 15.54 33.77 18.61
C HIS A 56 14.48 33.53 19.69
N ASP A 57 13.56 32.60 19.45
CA ASP A 57 12.50 32.31 20.41
C ASP A 57 13.02 31.65 21.70
N GLY A 58 14.14 30.93 21.65
CA GLY A 58 14.82 30.40 22.85
C GLY A 58 15.30 31.52 23.78
N ILE A 59 15.81 32.63 23.23
CA ILE A 59 16.18 33.80 24.04
C ILE A 59 14.94 34.43 24.68
N TYR A 60 13.83 34.52 23.95
CA TYR A 60 12.57 35.02 24.51
C TYR A 60 11.99 34.10 25.58
N ALA A 61 12.08 32.78 25.41
CA ALA A 61 11.66 31.82 26.42
C ALA A 61 12.47 32.00 27.72
N MET A 62 13.79 32.17 27.62
CA MET A 62 14.62 32.51 28.77
C MET A 62 14.21 33.83 29.40
N ALA A 63 14.00 34.88 28.59
CA ALA A 63 13.60 36.20 29.10
C ALA A 63 12.24 36.17 29.81
N PHE A 64 11.24 35.48 29.26
CA PHE A 64 9.92 35.33 29.87
C PHE A 64 9.96 34.46 31.13
N GLY A 65 10.69 33.34 31.12
CA GLY A 65 10.86 32.50 32.29
C GLY A 65 11.57 33.22 33.43
N LEU A 66 12.66 33.95 33.14
CA LEU A 66 13.35 34.77 34.14
C LEU A 66 12.45 35.88 34.67
N ASN A 67 11.76 36.62 33.80
CA ASN A 67 10.88 37.70 34.22
C ASN A 67 9.72 37.22 35.12
N THR A 68 9.10 36.09 34.78
CA THR A 68 8.02 35.52 35.61
C THR A 68 8.54 34.97 36.94
N SER A 69 9.77 34.46 36.96
CA SER A 69 10.40 33.96 38.19
C SER A 69 10.70 35.06 39.22
N LEU A 70 10.91 36.31 38.77
CA LEU A 70 11.15 37.45 39.67
C LEU A 70 10.03 37.68 40.67
N ALA A 71 8.78 37.32 40.34
CA ALA A 71 7.66 37.40 41.26
C ALA A 71 7.83 36.51 42.51
N MET A 72 8.57 35.40 42.41
CA MET A 72 8.84 34.49 43.52
C MET A 72 10.16 34.78 44.25
N MET A 73 11.10 35.47 43.58
CA MET A 73 12.48 35.62 44.05
C MET A 73 12.85 37.05 44.45
N GLY A 74 12.12 38.07 43.97
CA GLY A 74 12.52 39.47 44.15
C GLY A 74 13.70 39.87 43.25
N ASN A 75 13.89 41.19 43.10
CA ASN A 75 14.79 41.74 42.07
C ASN A 75 16.29 41.50 42.31
N SER A 76 16.70 41.18 43.54
CA SER A 76 18.12 41.13 43.92
C SER A 76 18.78 39.76 43.72
N ILE A 77 18.00 38.68 43.58
CA ILE A 77 18.53 37.30 43.53
C ILE A 77 19.36 37.02 42.28
N LEU A 78 19.14 37.75 41.18
CA LEU A 78 19.94 37.60 39.97
C LEU A 78 21.40 38.06 40.13
N LEU A 79 21.70 38.92 41.10
CA LEU A 79 23.05 39.47 41.32
C LEU A 79 23.92 38.59 42.23
N ASP A 80 23.29 37.77 43.08
CA ASP A 80 23.97 36.94 44.10
C ASP A 80 23.95 35.44 43.79
N TYR A 81 23.67 35.06 42.53
CA TYR A 81 23.57 33.66 42.11
C TYR A 81 24.93 32.93 42.15
N THR A 82 24.93 31.71 42.67
CA THR A 82 26.08 30.79 42.67
C THR A 82 25.69 29.44 42.05
N TYR A 83 26.66 28.71 41.50
CA TYR A 83 26.41 27.40 40.86
C TYR A 83 25.85 26.33 41.82
N ASP A 84 26.03 26.49 43.13
CA ASP A 84 25.50 25.57 44.14
C ASP A 84 24.04 25.86 44.52
N ASP A 85 23.47 26.99 44.08
CA ASP A 85 22.09 27.38 44.38
C ASP A 85 21.07 26.59 43.54
N ARG A 86 20.77 25.39 44.03
CA ARG A 86 19.76 24.49 43.43
C ARG A 86 18.34 25.03 43.56
N ASN A 87 18.06 25.85 44.57
CA ASN A 87 16.71 26.37 44.79
C ASN A 87 16.35 27.38 43.70
N THR A 88 17.21 28.36 43.46
CA THR A 88 17.05 29.35 42.39
C THR A 88 17.02 28.67 41.01
N THR A 89 17.91 27.71 40.78
CA THR A 89 17.93 26.92 39.54
C THR A 89 16.61 26.18 39.30
N ARG A 90 16.01 25.58 40.33
CA ARG A 90 14.72 24.88 40.24
C ARG A 90 13.57 25.85 39.93
N ILE A 91 13.61 27.06 40.49
CA ILE A 91 12.60 28.09 40.20
C ILE A 91 12.72 28.52 38.73
N PHE A 92 13.93 28.84 38.24
CA PHE A 92 14.13 29.17 36.83
C PHE A 92 13.67 28.06 35.90
N TYR A 93 14.07 26.82 36.18
CA TYR A 93 13.66 25.66 35.38
C TYR A 93 12.14 25.58 35.27
N LYS A 94 11.42 25.66 36.41
CA LYS A 94 9.96 25.61 36.43
C LYS A 94 9.33 26.74 35.61
N HIS A 95 9.78 27.98 35.79
CA HIS A 95 9.20 29.13 35.09
C HIS A 95 9.52 29.16 33.59
N ILE A 96 10.68 28.65 33.18
CA ILE A 96 11.00 28.46 31.75
C ILE A 96 10.13 27.34 31.17
N LEU A 97 9.95 26.24 31.89
CA LEU A 97 9.08 25.12 31.48
C LEU A 97 7.63 25.57 31.29
N ASP A 98 7.12 26.38 32.22
CA ASP A 98 5.76 26.94 32.22
C ASP A 98 5.59 28.10 31.20
N SER A 99 6.64 28.49 30.47
CA SER A 99 6.56 29.58 29.50
C SER A 99 5.88 29.14 28.20
N GLU A 100 4.72 29.75 27.91
CA GLU A 100 3.99 29.56 26.67
C GLU A 100 3.75 30.90 25.96
N PHE A 101 4.15 31.00 24.69
CA PHE A 101 3.95 32.22 23.89
C PHE A 101 3.96 31.94 22.38
N TYR A 102 3.56 32.93 21.58
CA TYR A 102 3.66 32.87 20.13
C TYR A 102 4.91 33.61 19.65
N GLY A 103 5.92 32.86 19.19
CA GLY A 103 7.18 33.38 18.67
C GLY A 103 7.22 33.48 17.14
N VAL A 104 8.39 33.80 16.59
CA VAL A 104 8.60 33.86 15.12
C VAL A 104 8.65 32.46 14.48
N SER A 105 8.92 31.42 15.28
CA SER A 105 8.85 30.02 14.87
C SER A 105 7.46 29.40 15.02
N GLY A 106 6.52 30.10 15.68
CA GLY A 106 5.14 29.66 15.90
C GLY A 106 4.80 29.59 17.39
N PRO A 107 3.86 28.73 17.82
CA PRO A 107 3.68 28.47 19.24
C PRO A 107 4.97 27.90 19.84
N VAL A 108 5.32 28.39 21.02
CA VAL A 108 6.47 27.96 21.82
C VAL A 108 5.94 27.55 23.17
N GLY A 109 6.27 26.34 23.58
CA GLY A 109 6.04 25.80 24.91
C GLY A 109 6.93 24.58 25.10
N PHE A 110 6.89 23.99 26.29
CA PHE A 110 7.74 22.86 26.66
C PHE A 110 6.92 21.75 27.33
N GLN A 111 7.28 20.51 27.06
CA GLN A 111 6.80 19.33 27.77
C GLN A 111 7.53 19.16 29.11
N GLU A 112 7.06 18.26 29.96
CA GLU A 112 7.66 18.01 31.29
C GLU A 112 9.13 17.59 31.23
N ASP A 113 9.55 16.94 30.13
CA ASP A 113 10.92 16.53 29.85
C ASP A 113 11.80 17.64 29.25
N GLY A 114 11.23 18.83 29.01
CA GLY A 114 11.90 19.97 28.40
C GLY A 114 11.83 19.99 26.87
N ASP A 115 11.19 19.00 26.23
CA ASP A 115 11.05 18.99 24.78
C ASP A 115 10.10 20.10 24.32
N ARG A 116 10.53 20.81 23.29
CA ARG A 116 9.73 21.91 22.73
C ARG A 116 8.46 21.38 22.06
N THR A 117 7.32 21.95 22.44
CA THR A 117 6.05 21.77 21.73
C THR A 117 6.02 22.63 20.46
N GLY A 118 5.40 22.11 19.40
CA GLY A 118 5.28 22.87 18.16
C GLY A 118 4.42 22.19 17.10
N VAL A 119 4.59 22.68 15.87
CA VAL A 119 3.77 22.27 14.73
C VAL A 119 4.63 21.49 13.74
N PHE A 120 4.24 20.26 13.45
CA PHE A 120 4.78 19.48 12.35
C PHE A 120 4.12 19.87 11.03
N ILE A 121 4.92 19.89 9.97
CA ILE A 121 4.47 20.13 8.61
C ILE A 121 4.56 18.81 7.85
N ILE A 122 3.50 18.53 7.09
CA ILE A 122 3.42 17.40 6.18
C ILE A 122 3.54 17.96 4.76
N GLU A 123 4.62 17.60 4.07
CA GLU A 123 4.86 17.97 2.68
C GLU A 123 4.72 16.77 1.75
N GLN A 124 4.38 17.04 0.50
CA GLN A 124 4.40 16.08 -0.58
C GLN A 124 5.18 16.65 -1.76
N ILE A 125 6.03 15.83 -2.38
CA ILE A 125 6.72 16.24 -3.60
C ILE A 125 5.73 16.19 -4.77
N ARG A 126 5.53 17.34 -5.41
CA ARG A 126 4.69 17.53 -6.59
C ARG A 126 5.47 18.28 -7.66
N ASP A 127 5.69 17.62 -8.78
CA ASP A 127 6.36 18.15 -9.97
C ASP A 127 7.76 18.67 -9.64
N GLY A 128 8.47 17.91 -8.79
CA GLY A 128 9.81 18.26 -8.31
C GLY A 128 9.84 19.33 -7.21
N THR A 129 8.69 19.89 -6.82
CA THR A 129 8.59 20.89 -5.75
C THR A 129 7.98 20.31 -4.47
N ARG A 130 8.41 20.78 -3.30
CA ARG A 130 7.79 20.38 -2.04
C ARG A 130 6.58 21.26 -1.78
N VAL A 131 5.42 20.64 -1.66
CA VAL A 131 4.14 21.33 -1.42
C VAL A 131 3.60 20.89 -0.08
N VAL A 132 3.20 21.85 0.74
CA VAL A 132 2.69 21.56 2.07
C VAL A 132 1.23 21.13 1.96
N ILE A 133 0.95 19.93 2.44
CA ILE A 133 -0.36 19.29 2.31
C ILE A 133 -1.10 19.17 3.64
N GLY A 134 -0.42 19.34 4.77
CA GLY A 134 -1.04 19.31 6.09
C GLY A 134 -0.15 19.83 7.20
N THR A 135 -0.75 20.05 8.37
CA THR A 135 -0.09 20.45 9.60
C THR A 135 -0.59 19.63 10.78
N LEU A 136 0.27 19.36 11.75
CA LEU A 136 -0.06 18.62 12.96
C LEU A 136 0.50 19.37 14.17
N ALA A 137 -0.37 19.91 15.01
CA ALA A 137 0.00 20.44 16.31
C ALA A 137 -0.09 19.33 17.38
N GLN A 138 0.69 19.46 18.45
CA GLN A 138 0.67 18.49 19.54
C GLN A 138 -0.72 18.35 20.18
N GLY A 139 -1.15 17.11 20.42
CA GLY A 139 -2.47 16.81 20.99
C GLY A 139 -3.65 17.06 20.04
N GLN A 140 -3.41 17.43 18.78
CA GLN A 140 -4.45 17.67 17.79
C GLN A 140 -4.41 16.64 16.65
N LEU A 141 -5.52 16.55 15.91
CA LEU A 141 -5.58 15.77 14.68
C LEU A 141 -4.83 16.49 13.55
N ILE A 142 -4.43 15.73 12.53
CA ILE A 142 -3.83 16.28 11.31
C ILE A 142 -4.84 17.21 10.63
N GLN A 143 -4.45 18.45 10.43
CA GLN A 143 -5.19 19.40 9.60
C GLN A 143 -4.69 19.32 8.16
N TRP A 144 -5.46 18.69 7.28
CA TRP A 144 -5.15 18.63 5.86
C TRP A 144 -5.48 19.96 5.17
N LEU A 145 -4.53 20.49 4.42
CA LEU A 145 -4.68 21.70 3.60
C LEU A 145 -5.15 21.37 2.17
N LEU A 146 -5.05 20.10 1.78
CA LEU A 146 -5.55 19.57 0.51
C LEU A 146 -6.57 18.46 0.78
N PRO A 147 -7.58 18.31 -0.09
CA PRO A 147 -8.52 17.19 0.00
C PRO A 147 -7.82 15.87 -0.36
N THR A 148 -8.33 14.76 0.18
CA THR A 148 -7.78 13.40 0.01
C THR A 148 -7.59 13.04 -1.45
N GLU A 149 -8.53 13.42 -2.32
CA GLU A 149 -8.49 13.14 -3.76
C GLU A 149 -7.28 13.80 -4.43
N LYS A 150 -6.92 15.01 -3.98
CA LYS A 150 -5.73 15.69 -4.48
C LYS A 150 -4.46 15.10 -3.91
N ILE A 151 -4.44 14.70 -2.64
CA ILE A 151 -3.26 14.07 -2.01
C ILE A 151 -2.90 12.78 -2.76
N TRP A 152 -3.90 12.00 -3.16
CA TRP A 152 -3.75 10.71 -3.82
C TRP A 152 -4.14 10.72 -5.30
N GLU A 153 -3.96 11.85 -5.99
CA GLU A 153 -4.33 12.02 -7.40
C GLU A 153 -3.81 10.91 -8.32
N ARG A 154 -2.59 10.42 -8.06
CA ARG A 154 -1.97 9.32 -8.84
C ARG A 154 -2.52 7.93 -8.53
N ASN A 155 -3.30 7.79 -7.47
CA ASN A 155 -3.95 6.54 -7.07
C ASN A 155 -5.48 6.69 -7.08
N ASN A 156 -6.02 7.32 -8.14
CA ASN A 156 -7.45 7.56 -8.34
C ASN A 156 -8.14 8.26 -7.16
N GLY A 157 -7.42 9.18 -6.51
CA GLY A 157 -7.91 9.94 -5.37
C GLY A 157 -8.07 9.16 -4.08
N ARG A 158 -7.54 7.94 -3.99
CA ARG A 158 -7.64 7.07 -2.80
C ARG A 158 -6.25 6.73 -2.26
N PRO A 159 -6.08 6.60 -0.94
CA PRO A 159 -4.83 6.07 -0.39
C PRO A 159 -4.56 4.65 -0.93
N PRO A 160 -3.29 4.26 -1.10
CA PRO A 160 -2.94 2.90 -1.49
C PRO A 160 -3.40 1.90 -0.42
N PHE A 161 -3.65 0.67 -0.85
CA PHE A 161 -3.89 -0.43 0.07
C PHE A 161 -2.59 -0.82 0.77
N ASP A 162 -2.73 -1.28 2.01
CA ASP A 162 -1.66 -1.79 2.88
C ASP A 162 -1.26 -3.23 2.55
N GLU A 163 -2.18 -4.01 1.98
CA GLU A 163 -1.98 -5.39 1.54
C GLU A 163 -2.50 -5.61 0.12
N ASP A 164 -1.90 -6.57 -0.59
CA ASP A 164 -2.46 -7.05 -1.85
C ASP A 164 -3.79 -7.78 -1.58
N ARG A 165 -4.90 -7.19 -2.01
CA ARG A 165 -6.20 -7.85 -1.99
C ARG A 165 -6.33 -8.75 -3.22
N THR A 166 -5.51 -9.78 -3.28
CA THR A 166 -5.64 -10.80 -4.31
C THR A 166 -6.90 -11.63 -4.01
N HIS A 167 -7.99 -11.34 -4.71
CA HIS A 167 -9.15 -12.22 -4.70
C HIS A 167 -8.77 -13.47 -5.50
N GLU A 168 -8.58 -14.61 -4.82
CA GLU A 168 -8.41 -15.90 -5.48
C GLU A 168 -9.72 -16.27 -6.18
N ILE A 169 -9.84 -15.91 -7.46
CA ILE A 169 -10.96 -16.34 -8.28
C ILE A 169 -10.65 -17.78 -8.72
N LEU A 170 -11.37 -18.74 -8.14
CA LEU A 170 -11.36 -20.14 -8.58
C LEU A 170 -11.96 -20.24 -9.99
N VAL A 171 -11.12 -20.03 -11.01
CA VAL A 171 -11.49 -20.27 -12.41
C VAL A 171 -11.35 -21.76 -12.69
N LYS A 172 -12.45 -22.49 -12.56
CA LYS A 172 -12.53 -23.89 -13.01
C LYS A 172 -12.29 -23.91 -14.52
N ARG A 173 -11.18 -24.51 -14.94
CA ARG A 173 -10.86 -24.72 -16.36
C ARG A 173 -11.55 -25.98 -16.84
N SER A 174 -12.46 -25.83 -17.79
CA SER A 174 -13.09 -26.96 -18.49
C SER A 174 -12.58 -27.06 -19.92
N ILE A 175 -12.71 -28.25 -20.51
CA ILE A 175 -12.34 -28.50 -21.91
C ILE A 175 -13.28 -27.69 -22.82
N SER A 176 -12.73 -27.08 -23.88
CA SER A 176 -13.54 -26.36 -24.86
C SER A 176 -14.61 -27.26 -25.48
N LYS A 177 -15.85 -26.77 -25.54
CA LYS A 177 -16.98 -27.49 -26.14
C LYS A 177 -16.69 -27.89 -27.59
N VAL A 178 -15.95 -27.06 -28.33
CA VAL A 178 -15.56 -27.33 -29.71
C VAL A 178 -14.71 -28.60 -29.77
N THR A 179 -13.70 -28.73 -28.91
CA THR A 179 -12.82 -29.90 -28.85
C THR A 179 -13.58 -31.17 -28.51
N VAL A 180 -14.50 -31.11 -27.53
CA VAL A 180 -15.33 -32.26 -27.14
C VAL A 180 -16.19 -32.74 -28.31
N ILE A 181 -16.83 -31.81 -29.02
CA ILE A 181 -17.67 -32.12 -30.18
C ILE A 181 -16.85 -32.70 -31.33
N THR A 182 -15.72 -32.07 -31.70
CA THR A 182 -14.89 -32.53 -32.82
C THR A 182 -14.32 -33.92 -32.57
N VAL A 183 -13.80 -34.17 -31.37
CA VAL A 183 -13.24 -35.48 -31.00
C VAL A 183 -14.36 -36.52 -30.88
N GLY A 184 -15.54 -36.14 -30.37
CA GLY A 184 -16.70 -37.02 -30.29
C GLY A 184 -17.22 -37.48 -31.65
N VAL A 185 -17.29 -36.58 -32.63
CA VAL A 185 -17.68 -36.91 -34.01
C VAL A 185 -16.66 -37.86 -34.65
N LEU A 186 -15.37 -37.60 -34.46
CA LEU A 186 -14.31 -38.47 -34.99
C LEU A 186 -14.34 -39.88 -34.36
N ALA A 187 -14.60 -39.97 -33.06
CA ALA A 187 -14.76 -41.24 -32.35
C ALA A 187 -15.99 -42.02 -32.84
N ALA A 188 -17.13 -41.35 -33.09
CA ALA A 188 -18.33 -41.98 -33.62
C ALA A 188 -18.11 -42.55 -35.04
N PHE A 189 -17.34 -41.84 -35.87
CA PHE A 189 -16.93 -42.35 -37.18
C PHE A 189 -16.02 -43.58 -37.05
N GLY A 190 -15.04 -43.55 -36.14
CA GLY A 190 -14.15 -44.67 -35.84
C GLY A 190 -14.89 -45.93 -35.38
N ILE A 191 -15.88 -45.79 -34.49
CA ILE A 191 -16.75 -46.90 -34.05
C ILE A 191 -17.56 -47.46 -35.22
N SER A 192 -18.15 -46.59 -36.05
CA SER A 192 -18.94 -47.02 -37.23
C SER A 192 -18.10 -47.87 -38.19
N LEU A 193 -16.85 -47.44 -38.44
CA LEU A 193 -15.91 -48.17 -39.29
C LEU A 193 -15.45 -49.49 -38.65
N ALA A 194 -15.21 -49.50 -37.34
CA ALA A 194 -14.86 -50.71 -36.59
C ALA A 194 -15.98 -51.78 -36.66
N VAL A 195 -17.24 -51.37 -36.48
CA VAL A 195 -18.41 -52.27 -36.61
C VAL A 195 -18.55 -52.81 -38.02
N PHE A 196 -18.29 -51.99 -39.04
CA PHE A 196 -18.28 -52.43 -40.43
C PHE A 196 -17.22 -53.52 -40.67
N PHE A 197 -15.97 -53.30 -40.22
CA PHE A 197 -14.91 -54.28 -40.35
C PHE A 197 -15.16 -55.55 -39.55
N LEU A 198 -15.73 -55.45 -38.34
CA LEU A 198 -16.15 -56.59 -37.54
C LEU A 198 -17.18 -57.44 -38.29
N THR A 199 -18.21 -56.79 -38.82
CA THR A 199 -19.28 -57.44 -39.59
C THR A 199 -18.72 -58.11 -40.84
N PHE A 200 -17.84 -57.42 -41.57
CA PHE A 200 -17.16 -57.95 -42.75
C PHE A 200 -16.32 -59.18 -42.42
N ASN A 201 -15.57 -59.14 -41.32
CA ASN A 201 -14.71 -60.22 -40.86
C ASN A 201 -15.54 -61.47 -40.49
N ILE A 202 -16.61 -61.28 -39.71
CA ILE A 202 -17.51 -62.36 -39.30
C ILE A 202 -18.23 -62.98 -40.52
N ARG A 203 -18.75 -62.17 -41.44
CA ARG A 203 -19.50 -62.65 -42.61
C ARG A 203 -18.63 -63.42 -43.60
N ASN A 204 -17.41 -62.94 -43.84
CA ASN A 204 -16.50 -63.56 -44.81
C ASN A 204 -15.52 -64.57 -44.17
N ARG A 205 -15.72 -64.96 -42.91
CA ARG A 205 -14.82 -65.86 -42.15
C ARG A 205 -14.47 -67.18 -42.86
N LYS A 206 -15.31 -67.64 -43.80
CA LYS A 206 -15.12 -68.88 -44.56
C LYS A 206 -14.18 -68.74 -45.76
N LYS A 207 -13.83 -67.51 -46.19
CA LYS A 207 -12.91 -67.28 -47.32
C LYS A 207 -11.46 -67.56 -46.89
N ARG A 208 -10.70 -68.27 -47.75
CA ARG A 208 -9.32 -68.74 -47.47
C ARG A 208 -8.38 -67.64 -46.97
N TYR A 209 -8.42 -66.45 -47.57
CA TYR A 209 -7.59 -65.31 -47.18
C TYR A 209 -7.86 -64.82 -45.75
N ILE A 210 -9.13 -64.73 -45.35
CA ILE A 210 -9.54 -64.25 -44.01
C ILE A 210 -9.27 -65.32 -42.94
N LYS A 211 -9.32 -66.60 -43.31
CA LYS A 211 -8.98 -67.70 -42.41
C LYS A 211 -7.49 -67.72 -42.07
N MET A 212 -6.61 -67.35 -43.02
CA MET A 212 -5.16 -67.28 -42.82
C MET A 212 -4.72 -66.06 -42.00
N SER A 213 -5.58 -65.05 -41.82
CA SER A 213 -5.25 -63.81 -41.10
C SER A 213 -5.65 -63.83 -39.61
N SER A 214 -5.77 -65.00 -38.99
CA SER A 214 -6.16 -65.13 -37.56
C SER A 214 -7.45 -64.37 -37.19
N PRO A 215 -8.62 -64.77 -37.71
CA PRO A 215 -9.86 -63.99 -37.61
C PRO A 215 -10.33 -63.73 -36.16
N ASN A 216 -10.10 -64.65 -35.22
CA ASN A 216 -10.46 -64.46 -33.82
C ASN A 216 -9.63 -63.35 -33.15
N LEU A 217 -8.35 -63.26 -33.48
CA LEU A 217 -7.46 -62.21 -32.99
C LEU A 217 -7.84 -60.84 -33.56
N ASN A 218 -8.19 -60.79 -34.85
CA ASN A 218 -8.67 -59.56 -35.48
C ASN A 218 -9.99 -59.07 -34.85
N ASN A 219 -10.92 -59.98 -34.53
CA ASN A 219 -12.15 -59.61 -33.83
C ASN A 219 -11.85 -59.05 -32.42
N LEU A 220 -10.91 -59.64 -31.69
CA LEU A 220 -10.48 -59.14 -30.38
C LEU A 220 -9.86 -57.73 -30.48
N ILE A 221 -9.00 -57.49 -31.47
CA ILE A 221 -8.41 -56.17 -31.74
C ILE A 221 -9.52 -55.15 -32.02
N ILE A 222 -10.49 -55.48 -32.87
CA ILE A 222 -11.60 -54.57 -33.21
C ILE A 222 -12.46 -54.25 -31.97
N CYS A 223 -12.73 -55.24 -31.10
CA CYS A 223 -13.39 -54.99 -29.82
C CYS A 223 -12.60 -54.02 -28.93
N GLY A 224 -11.27 -54.17 -28.86
CA GLY A 224 -10.40 -53.25 -28.13
C GLY A 224 -10.44 -51.82 -28.69
N ILE A 225 -10.47 -51.67 -30.01
CA ILE A 225 -10.62 -50.37 -30.68
C ILE A 225 -11.95 -49.71 -30.33
N CYS A 226 -13.06 -50.47 -30.30
CA CYS A 226 -14.36 -49.94 -29.89
C CYS A 226 -14.35 -49.42 -28.44
N ILE A 227 -13.75 -50.17 -27.52
CA ILE A 227 -13.62 -49.77 -26.11
C ILE A 227 -12.78 -48.49 -25.99
N ALA A 228 -11.66 -48.40 -26.72
CA ALA A 228 -10.80 -47.22 -26.72
C ALA A 228 -11.54 -45.95 -27.20
N TYR A 229 -12.34 -46.04 -28.27
CA TYR A 229 -13.14 -44.90 -28.72
C TYR A 229 -14.21 -44.46 -27.70
N ILE A 230 -14.82 -45.42 -26.99
CA ILE A 230 -15.76 -45.11 -25.92
C ILE A 230 -15.05 -44.37 -24.77
N CYS A 231 -13.84 -44.79 -24.39
CA CYS A 231 -13.04 -44.12 -23.37
C CYS A 231 -12.70 -42.67 -23.75
N VAL A 232 -12.38 -42.39 -25.01
CA VAL A 232 -12.12 -41.02 -25.50
C VAL A 232 -13.33 -40.11 -25.30
N VAL A 233 -14.53 -40.59 -25.61
CA VAL A 233 -15.78 -39.84 -25.37
C VAL A 233 -16.00 -39.62 -23.88
N LEU A 234 -15.79 -40.66 -23.08
CA LEU A 234 -15.92 -40.57 -21.62
C LEU A 234 -14.95 -39.57 -21.02
N LEU A 235 -13.73 -39.41 -21.53
CA LEU A 235 -12.72 -38.44 -21.04
C LEU A 235 -13.12 -36.98 -21.27
N GLY A 236 -13.91 -36.69 -22.31
CA GLY A 236 -14.38 -35.33 -22.61
C GLY A 236 -15.52 -34.83 -21.71
N LEU A 237 -16.15 -35.70 -20.92
CA LEU A 237 -17.29 -35.36 -20.07
C LEU A 237 -16.86 -34.71 -18.75
N ASP A 238 -16.98 -33.39 -18.64
CA ASP A 238 -16.63 -32.65 -17.43
C ASP A 238 -17.86 -32.26 -16.60
N LEU A 239 -17.67 -32.16 -15.27
CA LEU A 239 -18.70 -31.81 -14.28
C LEU A 239 -19.29 -30.42 -14.54
N GLN A 240 -18.50 -29.50 -15.09
CA GLN A 240 -18.94 -28.12 -15.28
C GLN A 240 -19.85 -27.91 -16.50
N ASN A 241 -19.73 -28.75 -17.53
CA ASN A 241 -20.39 -28.53 -18.82
C ASN A 241 -21.43 -29.60 -19.18
N TYR A 242 -21.28 -30.83 -18.70
CA TYR A 242 -22.07 -31.97 -19.22
C TYR A 242 -22.66 -32.88 -18.14
N VAL A 243 -22.10 -32.89 -16.92
CA VAL A 243 -22.56 -33.79 -15.85
C VAL A 243 -22.99 -32.98 -14.63
N THR A 244 -24.30 -32.86 -14.41
CA THR A 244 -24.88 -32.07 -13.30
C THR A 244 -24.87 -32.79 -11.95
N LEU A 245 -24.81 -34.13 -11.96
CA LEU A 245 -24.80 -34.96 -10.75
C LEU A 245 -23.39 -35.49 -10.44
N LEU A 246 -22.89 -35.17 -9.25
CA LEU A 246 -21.58 -35.62 -8.77
C LEU A 246 -21.46 -37.16 -8.74
N SER A 247 -22.56 -37.86 -8.44
CA SER A 247 -22.63 -39.32 -8.46
C SER A 247 -22.34 -39.91 -9.85
N THR A 248 -22.90 -39.29 -10.90
CA THR A 248 -22.64 -39.69 -12.29
C THR A 248 -21.20 -39.40 -12.70
N PHE A 249 -20.63 -38.27 -12.28
CA PHE A 249 -19.23 -37.94 -12.56
C PHE A 249 -18.26 -38.90 -11.87
N LEU A 250 -18.54 -39.29 -10.62
CA LEU A 250 -17.77 -40.31 -9.91
C LEU A 250 -17.88 -41.68 -10.60
N GLY A 251 -19.05 -42.04 -11.12
CA GLY A 251 -19.24 -43.24 -11.94
C GLY A 251 -18.38 -43.21 -13.22
N ILE A 252 -18.41 -42.11 -13.96
CA ILE A 252 -17.58 -41.91 -15.16
C ILE A 252 -16.09 -41.95 -14.81
N SER A 253 -15.69 -41.35 -13.70
CA SER A 253 -14.30 -41.33 -13.24
C SER A 253 -13.79 -42.74 -12.88
N ARG A 254 -14.65 -43.59 -12.30
CA ARG A 254 -14.33 -45.02 -12.07
C ARG A 254 -14.17 -45.78 -13.38
N CYS A 255 -15.00 -45.51 -14.38
CA CYS A 255 -14.85 -46.09 -15.72
C CYS A 255 -13.56 -45.63 -16.43
N ARG A 256 -13.07 -44.41 -16.14
CA ARG A 256 -11.79 -43.89 -16.66
C ARG A 256 -10.56 -44.48 -15.97
N ALA A 257 -10.65 -44.80 -14.67
CA ALA A 257 -9.52 -45.26 -13.87
C ALA A 257 -9.25 -46.77 -13.96
N GLN A 258 -10.13 -47.53 -14.62
CA GLN A 258 -10.04 -48.99 -14.75
C GLN A 258 -9.49 -49.49 -16.09
N THR A 259 -9.02 -48.60 -16.96
CA THR A 259 -8.19 -48.93 -18.13
C THR A 259 -6.73 -48.70 -17.83
#